data_AF-A0A967NTL0-F1
#
_entry.id   AF-A0A967NTL0-F1
#
_cell.length_a   1.000
_cell.length_b   1.000
_cell.length_c   1.000
_cell.angle_alpha   90.00
_cell.angle_beta   90.00
_cell.angle_gamma   90.00
#
_symmetry.space_group_name_H-M   'P 1'
#
loop_
_entity.id
_entity.type
_entity.pdbx_description
1 polymer ?
#
loop_
_entity_poly.entity_id
_entity_poly.type
_entity_poly.pdbx_seq_one_letter_code
_entity_poly.pdbx_strand_id
1 'polypeptide(L)'
;MPTVILLDEIGVALQRYPELDDAFWESLRSLATNQVGGHLAFVLAGSESPDELARHSGFGSPFFNIFGYTAELGPLSEPEA
;
A
#
# COMPACT_ATOMS: atom_id res chain seq x y z
N MET A 1 -17.23 -9.57 9.35
CA MET A 1 -16.91 -8.15 9.54
C MET A 1 -15.75 -7.80 8.64
N PRO A 2 -15.74 -6.65 7.95
CA PRO A 2 -14.60 -6.23 7.17
C PRO A 2 -13.45 -5.78 8.09
N THR A 3 -12.24 -6.21 7.77
CA THR A 3 -10.99 -5.77 8.40
C THR A 3 -10.26 -4.85 7.44
N VAL A 4 -9.75 -3.74 7.95
CA VAL A 4 -8.93 -2.79 7.18
C VAL A 4 -7.56 -2.72 7.83
N ILE A 5 -6.51 -2.92 7.05
CA ILE A 5 -5.13 -2.74 7.47
C ILE A 5 -4.62 -1.43 6.87
N LEU A 6 -4.21 -0.50 7.74
CA LEU A 6 -3.56 0.75 7.36
C LEU A 6 -2.05 0.55 7.43
N LEU A 7 -1.36 0.84 6.33
CA LEU A 7 0.09 0.90 6.25
C LEU A 7 0.48 2.37 6.06
N ASP A 8 1.00 2.95 7.12
CA ASP A 8 1.42 4.35 7.14
C ASP A 8 2.90 4.48 6.77
N GLU A 9 3.26 5.58 6.11
CA GLU A 9 4.62 5.89 5.65
C GLU A 9 5.29 4.74 4.87
N ILE A 10 4.53 4.15 3.92
CA ILE A 10 4.93 2.92 3.21
C ILE A 10 6.29 3.04 2.48
N GLY A 11 6.60 4.23 1.94
CA GLY A 11 7.88 4.48 1.26
C GLY A 11 9.08 4.32 2.20
N VAL A 12 8.95 4.78 3.46
CA VAL A 12 9.99 4.61 4.48
C VAL A 12 10.12 3.14 4.86
N ALA A 13 8.99 2.44 5.00
CA ALA A 13 9.01 1.03 5.36
C ALA A 13 9.76 0.17 4.33
N LEU A 14 9.51 0.40 3.04
CA LEU A 14 10.19 -0.31 1.94
C LEU A 14 11.71 -0.09 1.93
N GLN A 15 12.18 1.08 2.32
CA GLN A 15 13.62 1.39 2.34
C GLN A 15 14.31 0.89 3.62
N ARG A 16 13.58 0.86 4.74
CA ARG A 16 14.16 0.63 6.07
C ARG A 16 14.11 -0.82 6.53
N TYR A 17 13.16 -1.60 6.03
CA TYR A 17 12.91 -2.98 6.44
C TYR A 17 13.11 -3.94 5.27
N PRO A 18 14.35 -4.42 5.03
CA PRO A 18 14.64 -5.36 3.94
C PRO A 18 13.92 -6.71 4.09
N GLU A 19 13.41 -7.03 5.27
CA GLU A 19 12.55 -8.19 5.54
C GLU A 19 11.14 -8.07 4.90
N LEU A 20 10.73 -6.87 4.48
CA LEU A 20 9.53 -6.67 3.68
C LEU A 20 9.82 -6.98 2.21
N ASP A 21 10.17 -8.24 1.97
CA ASP A 21 10.59 -8.76 0.67
C ASP A 21 9.40 -9.12 -0.25
N ASP A 22 9.71 -9.58 -1.45
CA ASP A 22 8.71 -9.98 -2.44
C ASP A 22 7.72 -11.04 -1.90
N ALA A 23 8.20 -11.98 -1.07
CA ALA A 23 7.37 -13.05 -0.53
C ALA A 23 6.35 -12.51 0.47
N PHE A 24 6.75 -11.53 1.29
CA PHE A 24 5.85 -10.82 2.19
C PHE A 24 4.73 -10.12 1.41
N TRP A 25 5.07 -9.32 0.40
CA TRP A 25 4.09 -8.56 -0.38
C TRP A 25 3.15 -9.47 -1.20
N GLU A 26 3.67 -10.53 -1.82
CA GLU A 26 2.84 -11.51 -2.51
C GLU A 26 1.88 -12.23 -1.57
N SER A 27 2.31 -12.50 -0.34
CA SER A 27 1.45 -13.10 0.68
C SER A 27 0.30 -12.18 1.06
N LEU A 28 0.56 -10.88 1.25
CA LEU A 28 -0.50 -9.88 1.51
C LEU A 28 -1.49 -9.76 0.36
N ARG A 29 -0.99 -9.77 -0.88
CA ARG A 29 -1.83 -9.76 -2.08
C ARG A 29 -2.76 -10.97 -2.11
N SER A 30 -2.19 -12.17 -1.99
CA SER A 30 -2.95 -13.42 -2.01
C SER A 30 -3.98 -13.48 -0.89
N LEU A 31 -3.65 -12.96 0.30
CA LEU A 31 -4.57 -12.89 1.43
C LEU A 31 -5.81 -12.07 1.07
N ALA A 32 -5.64 -10.86 0.52
CA ALA A 32 -6.77 -10.00 0.16
C ALA A 32 -7.58 -10.52 -1.04
N THR A 33 -6.94 -11.09 -2.06
CA THR A 33 -7.65 -11.51 -3.28
C THR A 33 -8.29 -12.88 -3.18
N ASN A 34 -7.71 -13.82 -2.41
CA ASN A 34 -8.07 -15.23 -2.50
C ASN A 34 -8.64 -15.82 -1.19
N GLN A 35 -8.26 -15.30 -0.02
CA GLN A 35 -8.43 -16.03 1.24
C GLN A 35 -9.51 -15.44 2.17
N VAL A 36 -9.95 -14.21 1.94
CA VAL A 36 -10.86 -13.49 2.87
C VAL A 36 -12.25 -13.20 2.30
N GLY A 37 -12.55 -13.65 1.08
CA GLY A 37 -13.85 -13.45 0.44
C GLY A 37 -14.29 -11.98 0.38
N GLY A 38 -13.34 -11.05 0.17
CA GLY A 38 -13.61 -9.61 0.10
C GLY A 38 -13.75 -8.90 1.46
N HIS A 39 -13.43 -9.55 2.58
CA HIS A 39 -13.52 -8.94 3.92
C HIS A 39 -12.21 -8.33 4.43
N LEU A 40 -11.19 -8.21 3.58
CA LEU A 40 -9.93 -7.55 3.91
C LEU A 40 -9.66 -6.47 2.89
N ALA A 41 -9.34 -5.26 3.37
CA ALA A 41 -8.91 -4.15 2.56
C ALA A 41 -7.60 -3.56 3.11
N PHE A 42 -6.85 -2.92 2.23
CA PHE A 42 -5.64 -2.20 2.57
C PHE A 42 -5.82 -0.71 2.28
N VAL A 43 -5.26 0.12 3.15
CA VAL A 43 -5.06 1.55 2.90
C VAL A 43 -3.57 1.81 3.02
N LEU A 44 -2.99 2.43 1.99
CA LEU A 44 -1.61 2.88 2.00
C LEU A 44 -1.59 4.39 2.17
N ALA A 45 -0.74 4.88 3.06
CA ALA A 45 -0.38 6.28 3.15
C ALA A 45 1.12 6.42 2.88
N GLY A 46 1.48 7.42 2.06
CA GLY A 46 2.85 7.69 1.69
C GLY A 46 2.93 8.88 0.73
N SER A 47 4.17 9.34 0.51
CA SER A 47 4.47 10.50 -0.33
C SER A 47 4.44 10.22 -1.84
N GLU A 48 4.41 8.94 -2.22
CA GLU A 48 4.45 8.47 -3.61
C GLU A 48 3.24 7.60 -3.88
N SER A 49 2.78 7.58 -5.14
CA SER A 49 1.68 6.72 -5.56
C SER A 49 2.08 5.22 -5.51
N PRO A 50 1.11 4.29 -5.38
CA PRO A 50 1.41 2.84 -5.44
C PRO A 50 2.20 2.43 -6.69
N ASP A 51 1.90 3.03 -7.85
CA ASP A 51 2.60 2.80 -9.12
C ASP A 51 4.07 3.26 -9.06
N GLU A 52 4.35 4.41 -8.46
CA GLU A 52 5.72 4.91 -8.29
C GLU A 52 6.51 4.07 -7.29
N LEU A 53 5.89 3.69 -6.18
CA LEU A 53 6.48 2.80 -5.17
C LEU A 53 6.88 1.45 -5.77
N ALA A 54 6.04 0.87 -6.63
CA ALA A 54 6.36 -0.36 -7.35
C ALA A 54 7.58 -0.22 -8.28
N ARG A 55 7.77 0.96 -8.90
CA ARG A 55 8.90 1.20 -9.81
C ARG A 55 10.20 1.49 -9.07
N HIS A 56 10.14 2.21 -7.95
CA HIS A 56 11.33 2.64 -7.19
C HIS A 56 11.89 1.56 -6.28
N SER A 57 11.05 0.65 -5.79
CA SER A 57 11.49 -0.36 -4.84
C SER A 57 12.26 -1.54 -5.47
N GLY A 58 12.32 -1.61 -6.81
CA GLY A 58 12.96 -2.73 -7.52
C GLY A 58 12.21 -4.07 -7.38
N PHE A 59 11.20 -4.12 -6.51
CA PHE A 59 10.26 -5.21 -6.37
C PHE A 59 9.30 -5.15 -7.55
N GLY A 60 9.20 -6.24 -8.32
CA GLY A 60 8.14 -6.41 -9.31
C GLY A 60 6.77 -6.66 -8.65
N SER A 61 6.48 -5.99 -7.52
CA SER A 61 5.52 -6.43 -6.52
C SER A 61 4.09 -6.32 -7.03
N PRO A 62 3.43 -7.46 -7.27
CA PRO A 62 2.03 -7.49 -7.69
C PRO A 62 1.07 -6.97 -6.61
N PHE A 63 1.54 -6.76 -5.37
CA PHE A 63 0.74 -6.18 -4.28
C PHE A 63 0.29 -4.76 -4.62
N PHE A 64 1.19 -3.89 -5.06
CA PHE A 64 0.83 -2.50 -5.37
C PHE A 64 -0.13 -2.38 -6.58
N ASN A 65 -0.20 -3.42 -7.41
CA ASN A 65 -1.12 -3.46 -8.56
C ASN A 65 -2.59 -3.73 -8.19
N ILE A 66 -2.89 -4.08 -6.93
CA ILE A 66 -4.28 -4.34 -6.51
C ILE A 66 -5.02 -3.07 -6.11
N PHE A 67 -4.32 -1.94 -5.99
CA PHE A 67 -4.91 -0.66 -5.63
C PHE A 67 -5.56 -0.02 -6.85
N GLY A 68 -6.89 -0.12 -6.92
CA GLY A 68 -7.69 0.50 -7.99
C GLY A 68 -8.15 1.93 -7.68
N TYR A 69 -7.89 2.44 -6.47
CA TYR A 69 -8.30 3.76 -6.03
C TYR A 69 -7.14 4.46 -5.32
N THR A 70 -6.88 5.69 -5.74
CA THR A 70 -5.87 6.57 -5.15
C THR A 70 -6.52 7.92 -4.86
N ALA A 71 -6.22 8.49 -3.69
CA ALA A 71 -6.64 9.83 -3.32
C ALA A 71 -5.38 10.65 -3.03
N GLU A 72 -5.17 11.71 -3.80
CA GLU A 72 -4.07 12.65 -3.57
C GLU A 72 -4.52 13.71 -2.56
N LEU A 73 -3.77 13.81 -1.46
CA LEU A 73 -4.00 14.81 -0.43
C LEU A 73 -3.01 15.96 -0.65
N GLY A 74 -3.53 17.12 -1.06
CA GLY A 74 -2.76 18.35 -1.13
C GLY A 74 -2.52 18.95 0.26
N PRO A 75 -1.69 20.01 0.35
CA PRO A 75 -1.58 20.78 1.57
C PRO A 75 -2.94 21.36 1.99
N LEU A 76 -3.13 21.57 3.29
CA LEU A 76 -4.32 22.24 3.81
C LEU A 76 -4.48 23.62 3.14
N SER A 77 -5.71 23.96 2.76
CA SER A 77 -6.03 25.31 2.31
C SER A 77 -6.04 26.30 3.49
N GLU A 78 -5.97 27.60 3.22
CA GLU A 78 -5.98 28.64 4.28
C GLU A 78 -7.14 28.51 5.28
N PRO A 79 -8.38 28.12 4.88
CA PRO A 79 -9.47 27.88 5.82
C PRO A 79 -9.36 26.59 6.65
N GLU A 80 -8.49 25.65 6.29
CA GLU A 80 -8.36 24.33 6.90
C GLU A 80 -7.15 24.22 7.86
N ALA A 81 -6.27 25.23 7.89
CA ALA A 81 -5.05 25.30 8.71
C ALA A 81 -5.29 25.94 10.09
#